data_AF-A0A7R9BL08-F1
#
_entry.id   AF-A0A7R9BL08-F1
#
_cell.length_a   1.000
_cell.length_b   1.000
_cell.length_c   1.000
_cell.angle_alpha   90.00
_cell.angle_beta   90.00
_cell.angle_gamma   90.00
#
_symmetry.space_group_name_H-M   'P 1'
#
loop_
_entity.id
_entity.type
_entity.pdbx_description
1 polymer ?
#
loop_
_entity_poly.entity_id
_entity_poly.type
_entity_poly.pdbx_seq_one_letter_code
_entity_poly.pdbx_strand_id
1 'polypeptide(L)'
;MPLSFLAQVLWKWESDQVEGVVLPPNVRLAKWLPQQDVLGHAATKLFITQGGLLSMHEATFHGVPIVGLPVGSDQLLNMRRAQEAGVGLALIWEELDADKLFTAVRTVLADDTFAANVQDRSKIMRDAEQGPLQRAVFWIEYVLRHGGAEHLKSSAPDLTWYQRNSLDVVAVAATVLAVGLSILLALVYFVVCRCLPSVIRRAVRGRKPKQE
;
A
#
# COMPACT_ATOMS: atom_id res chain seq x y z
N MET A 1 -14.33 6.73 -39.97
CA MET A 1 -12.88 6.78 -40.28
C MET A 1 -12.16 6.86 -38.93
N PRO A 2 -11.74 5.75 -38.31
CA PRO A 2 -11.12 5.86 -36.99
C PRO A 2 -9.68 6.29 -37.18
N LEU A 3 -9.35 7.44 -36.60
CA LEU A 3 -8.00 7.98 -36.46
C LEU A 3 -7.05 6.87 -36.02
N SER A 4 -6.09 6.54 -36.88
CA SER A 4 -5.02 5.61 -36.58
C SER A 4 -4.25 6.13 -35.37
N PHE A 5 -4.38 5.44 -34.25
CA PHE A 5 -3.46 5.58 -33.13
C PHE A 5 -2.08 5.09 -33.59
N LEU A 6 -1.23 6.00 -34.06
CA LEU A 6 0.08 5.72 -34.67
C LEU A 6 1.18 5.37 -33.65
N ALA A 7 0.85 4.85 -32.48
CA ALA A 7 1.85 4.47 -31.49
C ALA A 7 2.47 3.11 -31.84
N GLN A 8 3.80 3.01 -31.70
CA GLN A 8 4.50 1.73 -31.67
C GLN A 8 4.26 1.07 -30.31
N VAL A 9 3.86 -0.19 -30.32
CA VAL A 9 3.57 -0.98 -29.11
C VAL A 9 4.61 -2.07 -29.01
N LEU A 10 5.36 -2.06 -27.91
CA LEU A 10 6.24 -3.14 -27.54
C LEU A 10 5.56 -3.94 -26.43
N TRP A 11 5.33 -5.23 -26.67
CA TRP A 11 4.57 -6.07 -25.76
C TRP A 11 5.37 -7.31 -25.37
N LYS A 12 5.66 -7.42 -24.06
CA LYS A 12 6.21 -8.65 -23.50
C LYS A 12 5.15 -9.75 -23.53
N TRP A 13 5.41 -10.84 -24.25
CA TRP A 13 4.48 -11.96 -24.42
C TRP A 13 5.24 -13.29 -24.52
N GLU A 14 4.68 -14.38 -23.97
CA GLU A 14 5.37 -15.69 -23.88
C GLU A 14 5.59 -16.39 -25.22
N SER A 15 4.91 -15.94 -26.27
CA SER A 15 4.94 -16.52 -27.61
C SER A 15 5.25 -15.46 -28.67
N ASP A 16 5.67 -15.92 -29.85
CA ASP A 16 5.87 -15.06 -31.02
C ASP A 16 4.54 -14.73 -31.73
N GLN A 17 3.42 -15.30 -31.24
CA GLN A 17 2.06 -15.09 -31.75
C GLN A 17 1.04 -15.00 -30.61
N VAL A 18 -0.06 -14.30 -30.87
CA VAL A 18 -1.27 -14.34 -30.05
C VAL A 18 -2.28 -15.22 -30.77
N GLU A 19 -2.75 -16.27 -30.11
CA GLU A 19 -3.63 -17.26 -30.72
C GLU A 19 -4.92 -16.59 -31.23
N GLY A 20 -5.27 -16.85 -32.50
CA GLY A 20 -6.46 -16.28 -33.14
C GLY A 20 -6.37 -14.79 -33.50
N VAL A 21 -5.21 -14.15 -33.36
CA VAL A 21 -5.04 -12.71 -33.61
C VAL A 21 -3.91 -12.44 -34.60
N VAL A 22 -4.21 -11.69 -35.67
CA VAL A 22 -3.19 -11.12 -36.58
C VAL A 22 -2.76 -9.77 -36.02
N LEU A 23 -1.49 -9.67 -35.64
CA LEU A 23 -0.96 -8.43 -35.07
C LEU A 23 -0.78 -7.36 -36.15
N PRO A 24 -1.14 -6.09 -35.86
CA PRO A 24 -0.86 -4.98 -36.75
C PRO A 24 0.64 -4.65 -36.77
N PRO A 25 1.15 -4.01 -37.83
CA PRO A 25 2.59 -3.80 -38.05
C PRO A 25 3.27 -2.91 -37.01
N ASN A 26 2.49 -2.18 -36.19
CA ASN A 26 2.99 -1.34 -35.11
C ASN A 26 3.08 -2.07 -33.76
N VAL A 27 2.72 -3.36 -33.69
CA VAL A 27 2.86 -4.18 -32.46
C VAL A 27 4.02 -5.14 -32.63
N ARG A 28 4.93 -5.14 -31.66
CA ARG A 28 6.09 -6.04 -31.62
C ARG A 28 6.03 -6.87 -30.35
N LEU A 29 6.03 -8.19 -30.50
CA LEU A 29 6.14 -9.11 -29.38
C LEU A 29 7.59 -9.41 -29.04
N ALA A 30 7.85 -9.63 -27.76
CA ALA A 30 9.12 -10.17 -27.29
C ALA A 30 8.90 -11.01 -26.03
N LYS A 31 9.57 -12.16 -25.93
CA LYS A 31 9.51 -13.03 -24.74
C LYS A 31 10.16 -12.40 -23.52
N TRP A 32 11.17 -11.59 -23.75
CA TRP A 32 11.91 -10.87 -22.73
C TRP A 32 12.30 -9.49 -23.24
N LEU A 33 12.27 -8.49 -22.35
CA LEU A 33 12.64 -7.12 -22.64
C LEU A 33 13.47 -6.56 -21.48
N PRO A 34 14.52 -5.76 -21.75
CA PRO A 34 15.23 -5.03 -20.71
C PRO A 34 14.36 -3.85 -20.24
N GLN A 35 13.41 -4.11 -19.33
CA GLN A 35 12.36 -3.15 -18.95
C GLN A 35 12.92 -1.78 -18.52
N GLN A 36 14.01 -1.75 -17.74
CA GLN A 36 14.70 -0.52 -17.35
C GLN A 36 15.17 0.30 -18.56
N ASP A 37 15.79 -0.34 -19.55
CA ASP A 37 16.28 0.35 -20.75
C ASP A 37 15.12 0.80 -21.64
N VAL A 38 14.07 -0.01 -21.75
CA VAL A 38 12.86 0.34 -22.49
C VAL A 38 12.18 1.55 -21.84
N LEU A 39 12.00 1.55 -20.52
CA LEU A 39 11.41 2.68 -19.79
C LEU A 39 12.31 3.92 -19.84
N GLY A 40 13.62 3.75 -19.83
CA GLY A 40 14.59 4.84 -19.97
C GLY A 40 14.74 5.39 -21.40
N HIS A 41 14.15 4.73 -22.39
CA HIS A 41 14.24 5.17 -23.78
C HIS A 41 13.32 6.38 -24.05
N ALA A 42 13.84 7.42 -24.72
CA ALA A 42 13.13 8.69 -24.95
C ALA A 42 11.79 8.56 -25.72
N ALA A 43 11.64 7.48 -26.50
CA ALA A 43 10.41 7.19 -27.25
C ALA A 43 9.30 6.56 -26.39
N THR A 44 9.61 6.11 -25.17
CA THR A 44 8.61 5.49 -24.29
C THR A 44 7.75 6.57 -23.64
N LYS A 45 6.46 6.58 -23.97
CA LYS A 45 5.50 7.62 -23.52
C LYS A 45 4.47 7.11 -22.52
N LEU A 46 4.28 5.80 -22.45
CA LEU A 46 3.31 5.17 -21.57
C LEU A 46 3.77 3.75 -21.25
N PHE A 47 3.51 3.31 -20.01
CA PHE A 47 3.70 1.92 -19.61
C PHE A 47 2.36 1.31 -19.17
N ILE A 48 1.97 0.22 -19.84
CA ILE A 48 0.82 -0.59 -19.43
C ILE A 48 1.36 -1.75 -18.57
N THR A 49 0.87 -1.87 -17.34
CA THR A 49 1.42 -2.82 -16.35
C THR A 49 0.36 -3.32 -15.39
N GLN A 50 0.58 -4.45 -14.73
CA GLN A 50 -0.28 -4.92 -13.66
C GLN A 50 -0.16 -4.09 -12.36
N GLY A 51 0.78 -3.15 -12.27
CA GLY A 51 0.92 -2.29 -11.08
C GLY A 51 1.73 -2.91 -9.94
N GLY A 52 2.62 -3.86 -10.25
CA GLY A 52 3.58 -4.39 -9.27
C GLY A 52 4.55 -3.31 -8.79
N LEU A 53 4.89 -3.31 -7.49
CA LEU A 53 5.66 -2.24 -6.86
C LEU A 53 6.96 -1.88 -7.60
N LEU A 54 7.73 -2.90 -8.00
CA LEU A 54 8.98 -2.67 -8.74
C LEU A 54 8.70 -1.99 -10.09
N SER A 55 7.79 -2.51 -10.91
CA SER A 55 7.39 -1.89 -12.18
C SER A 55 6.97 -0.42 -12.01
N MET A 56 6.23 -0.11 -10.95
CA MET A 56 5.83 1.27 -10.63
C MET A 56 7.03 2.15 -10.30
N HIS A 57 8.00 1.63 -9.54
CA HIS A 57 9.25 2.34 -9.23
C HIS A 57 10.07 2.60 -10.49
N GLU A 58 10.21 1.63 -11.40
CA GLU A 58 11.00 1.82 -12.63
C GLU A 58 10.36 2.86 -13.54
N ALA A 59 9.03 2.83 -13.69
CA ALA A 59 8.29 3.80 -14.49
C ALA A 59 8.37 5.21 -13.89
N THR A 60 8.20 5.33 -12.58
CA THR A 60 8.37 6.62 -11.86
C THR A 60 9.80 7.12 -11.98
N PHE A 61 10.79 6.23 -11.80
CA PHE A 61 12.20 6.57 -11.95
C PHE A 61 12.44 7.15 -13.34
N HIS A 62 11.91 6.54 -14.40
CA HIS A 62 12.08 7.03 -15.78
C HIS A 62 11.12 8.15 -16.21
N GLY A 63 10.18 8.56 -15.36
CA GLY A 63 9.23 9.61 -15.69
C GLY A 63 8.22 9.19 -16.77
N VAL A 64 7.82 7.91 -16.76
CA VAL A 64 6.85 7.34 -17.70
C VAL A 64 5.52 7.13 -16.99
N PRO A 65 4.42 7.74 -17.47
CA PRO A 65 3.10 7.57 -16.87
C PRO A 65 2.53 6.18 -17.15
N ILE A 66 1.49 5.80 -16.40
CA ILE A 66 1.07 4.40 -16.28
C ILE A 66 -0.42 4.21 -16.59
N VAL A 67 -0.75 3.13 -17.31
CA VAL A 67 -2.10 2.54 -17.28
C VAL A 67 -1.99 1.17 -16.62
N GLY A 68 -2.65 1.02 -15.48
CA GLY A 68 -2.59 -0.16 -14.64
C GLY A 68 -3.75 -1.11 -14.88
N LEU A 69 -3.46 -2.41 -14.91
CA LEU A 69 -4.41 -3.52 -14.97
C LEU A 69 -4.19 -4.44 -13.75
N PRO A 70 -4.50 -3.98 -12.52
CA PRO A 70 -4.18 -4.70 -11.30
C PRO A 70 -4.95 -6.02 -11.20
N VAL A 71 -4.22 -7.12 -11.03
CA VAL A 71 -4.79 -8.48 -10.93
C VAL A 71 -5.09 -8.85 -9.47
N GLY A 72 -4.28 -8.38 -8.51
CA GLY A 72 -4.51 -8.65 -7.08
C GLY A 72 -3.35 -8.27 -6.15
N SER A 73 -3.39 -8.75 -4.91
CA SER A 73 -2.39 -8.46 -3.87
C SER A 73 -2.27 -6.95 -3.59
N ASP A 74 -1.06 -6.42 -3.58
CA ASP A 74 -0.72 -5.02 -3.38
C ASP A 74 -0.95 -4.14 -4.62
N GLN A 75 -1.17 -4.73 -5.79
CA GLN A 75 -1.27 -4.03 -7.08
C GLN A 75 -2.42 -3.02 -7.12
N LEU A 76 -3.58 -3.37 -6.54
CA LEU A 76 -4.73 -2.46 -6.43
C LEU A 76 -4.38 -1.21 -5.61
N LEU A 77 -3.67 -1.39 -4.50
CA LEU A 77 -3.24 -0.30 -3.64
C LEU A 77 -2.17 0.57 -4.34
N ASN A 78 -1.22 -0.06 -5.03
CA ASN A 78 -0.20 0.64 -5.81
C ASN A 78 -0.83 1.50 -6.91
N MET A 79 -1.80 0.96 -7.64
CA MET A 79 -2.49 1.71 -8.70
C MET A 79 -3.41 2.80 -8.16
N ARG A 80 -4.08 2.59 -7.02
CA ARG A 80 -4.83 3.66 -6.34
C ARG A 80 -3.90 4.83 -5.99
N ARG A 81 -2.73 4.55 -5.40
CA ARG A 81 -1.72 5.58 -5.11
C ARG A 81 -1.24 6.30 -6.36
N ALA A 82 -1.07 5.58 -7.47
CA ALA A 82 -0.69 6.17 -8.75
C ALA A 82 -1.76 7.11 -9.32
N GLN A 83 -3.05 6.77 -9.16
CA GLN A 83 -4.17 7.63 -9.53
C GLN A 83 -4.25 8.88 -8.65
N GLU A 84 -4.19 8.72 -7.32
CA GLU A 84 -4.14 9.84 -6.37
C GLU A 84 -2.96 10.78 -6.63
N ALA A 85 -1.83 10.20 -7.08
CA ALA A 85 -0.64 10.92 -7.48
C ALA A 85 -0.73 11.61 -8.86
N GLY A 86 -1.79 11.34 -9.64
CA GLY A 86 -1.96 11.85 -10.99
C GLY A 86 -0.91 11.35 -11.98
N VAL A 87 -0.32 10.17 -11.76
CA VAL A 87 0.72 9.58 -12.65
C VAL A 87 0.24 8.38 -13.44
N GLY A 88 -1.00 7.95 -13.23
CA GLY A 88 -1.60 6.90 -14.02
C GLY A 88 -3.08 6.67 -13.76
N LEU A 89 -3.67 5.78 -14.55
CA LEU A 89 -5.05 5.32 -14.42
C LEU A 89 -5.08 3.83 -14.11
N ALA A 90 -6.04 3.39 -13.29
CA ALA A 90 -6.29 1.98 -13.04
C ALA A 90 -7.54 1.52 -13.78
N LEU A 91 -7.46 0.37 -14.44
CA LEU A 91 -8.58 -0.30 -15.09
C LEU A 91 -8.81 -1.65 -14.41
N ILE A 92 -10.02 -1.87 -13.93
CA ILE A 92 -10.42 -3.09 -13.23
C ILE A 92 -10.77 -4.17 -14.27
N TRP A 93 -10.22 -5.38 -14.10
CA TRP A 93 -10.30 -6.46 -15.10
C TRP A 93 -11.74 -6.88 -15.40
N GLU A 94 -12.59 -6.95 -14.39
CA GLU A 94 -14.00 -7.34 -14.47
C GLU A 94 -14.82 -6.43 -15.39
N GLU A 95 -14.35 -5.19 -15.55
CA GLU A 95 -15.00 -4.17 -16.35
C GLU A 95 -14.24 -3.86 -17.64
N LEU A 96 -13.12 -4.54 -17.90
CA LEU A 96 -12.22 -4.20 -18.99
C LEU A 96 -12.84 -4.57 -20.36
N ASP A 97 -12.82 -3.60 -21.26
CA ASP A 97 -13.10 -3.81 -22.68
C ASP A 97 -12.11 -3.00 -23.53
N ALA A 98 -12.16 -3.20 -24.84
CA ALA A 98 -11.26 -2.54 -25.78
C ALA A 98 -11.41 -1.00 -25.76
N ASP A 99 -12.64 -0.50 -25.61
CA ASP A 99 -12.94 0.93 -25.65
C ASP A 99 -12.44 1.63 -24.38
N LYS A 100 -12.57 1.00 -23.21
CA LYS A 100 -12.04 1.49 -21.94
C LYS A 100 -10.53 1.51 -21.93
N LEU A 101 -9.89 0.45 -22.41
CA LEU A 101 -8.42 0.42 -22.53
C LEU A 101 -7.94 1.53 -23.48
N PHE A 102 -8.55 1.63 -24.66
CA PHE A 102 -8.22 2.66 -25.64
C PHE A 102 -8.42 4.07 -25.08
N THR A 103 -9.54 4.29 -24.38
CA THR A 103 -9.86 5.57 -23.75
C THR A 103 -8.83 5.92 -22.68
N ALA A 104 -8.46 4.99 -21.79
CA ALA A 104 -7.47 5.24 -20.75
C ALA A 104 -6.09 5.57 -21.33
N VAL A 105 -5.64 4.80 -22.32
CA VAL A 105 -4.38 5.05 -23.04
C VAL A 105 -4.38 6.44 -23.67
N ARG A 106 -5.46 6.80 -24.37
CA ARG A 106 -5.61 8.11 -25.00
C ARG A 106 -5.63 9.24 -23.96
N THR A 107 -6.34 9.06 -22.85
CA THR A 107 -6.41 10.05 -21.77
C THR A 107 -5.03 10.33 -21.20
N VAL A 108 -4.27 9.29 -20.82
CA VAL A 108 -2.95 9.46 -20.22
C VAL A 108 -1.94 10.08 -21.20
N LEU A 109 -2.06 9.78 -22.50
CA LEU A 109 -1.18 10.34 -23.53
C LEU A 109 -1.56 11.75 -23.99
N ALA A 110 -2.82 12.15 -23.86
CA ALA A 110 -3.31 13.46 -24.31
C ALA A 110 -3.32 14.52 -23.21
N ASP A 111 -3.41 14.11 -21.95
CA ASP A 111 -3.36 15.00 -20.81
C ASP A 111 -1.92 15.10 -20.28
N ASP A 112 -1.27 16.22 -20.60
CA ASP A 112 0.12 16.50 -20.21
C ASP A 112 0.33 16.52 -18.69
N THR A 113 -0.73 16.61 -17.87
CA THR A 113 -0.60 16.58 -16.41
C THR A 113 -0.04 15.25 -15.91
N PHE A 114 -0.38 14.12 -16.55
CA PHE A 114 0.19 12.82 -16.18
C PHE A 114 1.70 12.78 -16.39
N ALA A 115 2.15 13.28 -17.55
CA ALA A 115 3.56 13.37 -17.89
C ALA A 115 4.29 14.35 -16.96
N ALA A 116 3.72 15.53 -16.69
CA ALA A 116 4.30 16.51 -15.79
C ALA A 116 4.46 15.96 -14.35
N ASN A 117 3.39 15.36 -13.80
CA ASN A 117 3.39 14.81 -12.45
C ASN A 117 4.42 13.68 -12.27
N VAL A 118 4.54 12.79 -13.26
CA VAL A 118 5.52 11.69 -13.16
C VAL A 118 6.95 12.19 -13.35
N GLN A 119 7.16 13.23 -14.18
CA GLN A 119 8.48 13.86 -14.33
C GLN A 119 8.92 14.56 -13.05
N ASP A 120 8.02 15.24 -12.36
CA ASP A 120 8.35 15.88 -11.07
C ASP A 120 8.68 14.85 -10.00
N ARG A 121 7.93 13.74 -9.94
CA ARG A 121 8.26 12.61 -9.06
C ARG A 121 9.58 11.93 -9.43
N SER A 122 9.87 11.79 -10.73
CA SER A 122 11.13 11.26 -11.23
C SER A 122 12.31 12.11 -10.75
N LYS A 123 12.20 13.44 -10.83
CA LYS A 123 13.22 14.37 -10.30
C LYS A 123 13.45 14.15 -8.81
N ILE A 124 12.38 14.10 -8.01
CA ILE A 124 12.47 13.86 -6.56
C ILE A 124 13.12 12.50 -6.27
N MET A 125 12.75 11.45 -7.00
CA MET A 125 13.29 10.10 -6.79
C MET A 125 14.77 9.99 -7.17
N ARG A 126 15.21 10.74 -8.19
CA ARG A 126 16.59 10.79 -8.65
C ARG A 126 17.46 11.76 -7.85
N ASP A 127 16.84 12.70 -7.14
CA ASP A 127 17.51 13.66 -6.26
C ASP A 127 17.93 12.97 -4.94
N ALA A 128 18.97 12.16 -5.06
CA ALA A 128 19.55 11.42 -3.95
C ALA A 128 21.05 11.72 -3.87
N GLU A 129 21.56 11.95 -2.65
CA GLU A 129 22.97 12.30 -2.40
C GLU A 129 23.97 11.34 -3.07
N GLN A 130 23.61 10.06 -3.14
CA GLN A 130 24.39 9.02 -3.81
C GLN A 130 23.55 8.33 -4.89
N GLY A 131 24.19 7.98 -6.00
CA GLY A 131 23.55 7.16 -7.04
C GLY A 131 23.17 5.76 -6.50
N PRO A 132 22.12 5.11 -7.03
CA PRO A 132 21.67 3.80 -6.53
C PRO A 132 22.77 2.74 -6.49
N LEU A 133 23.62 2.66 -7.53
CA LEU A 133 24.74 1.72 -7.59
C LEU A 133 25.79 2.01 -6.51
N GLN A 134 26.19 3.27 -6.34
CA GLN A 134 27.17 3.67 -5.33
C GLN A 134 26.65 3.39 -3.93
N ARG A 135 25.38 3.69 -3.66
CA ARG A 135 24.72 3.35 -2.39
C ARG A 135 24.74 1.85 -2.13
N ALA A 136 24.44 1.03 -3.15
CA ALA A 136 24.48 -0.42 -3.02
C ALA A 136 25.90 -0.93 -2.69
N VAL A 137 26.91 -0.46 -3.43
CA VAL A 137 28.33 -0.79 -3.17
C VAL A 137 28.71 -0.39 -1.75
N PHE A 138 28.39 0.84 -1.33
CA PHE A 138 28.69 1.33 0.01
C PHE A 138 28.12 0.42 1.09
N TRP A 139 26.85 0.03 1.01
CA TRP A 139 26.22 -0.82 2.03
C TRP A 139 26.73 -2.25 2.01
N ILE A 140 27.02 -2.81 0.83
CA ILE A 140 27.68 -4.13 0.73
C ILE A 140 29.04 -4.10 1.42
N GLU A 141 29.88 -3.11 1.10
CA GLU A 141 31.17 -2.94 1.74
C GLU A 141 31.05 -2.65 3.24
N TYR A 142 30.05 -1.88 3.66
CA TYR A 142 29.81 -1.59 5.06
C TYR A 142 29.56 -2.88 5.85
N VAL A 143 28.72 -3.78 5.33
CA VAL A 143 28.45 -5.09 5.93
C VAL A 143 29.73 -5.92 6.01
N LEU A 144 30.53 -5.94 4.95
CA LEU A 144 31.81 -6.66 4.92
C LEU A 144 32.82 -6.09 5.94
N ARG A 145 32.98 -4.77 6.00
CA ARG A 145 33.89 -4.07 6.95
C ARG A 145 33.55 -4.34 8.41
N HIS A 146 32.28 -4.58 8.73
CA HIS A 146 31.80 -4.79 10.09
C HIS A 146 31.40 -6.25 10.36
N GLY A 147 31.98 -7.21 9.64
CA GLY A 147 31.81 -8.63 9.92
C GLY A 147 30.36 -9.12 9.88
N GLY A 148 29.51 -8.53 9.02
CA GLY A 148 28.10 -8.86 8.91
C GLY A 148 27.13 -7.82 9.51
N ALA A 149 27.66 -6.73 10.10
CA ALA A 149 26.90 -5.59 10.63
C ALA A 149 25.72 -6.01 11.52
N GLU A 150 25.99 -6.83 12.53
CA GLU A 150 24.98 -7.37 13.45
C GLU A 150 24.16 -6.27 14.13
N HIS A 151 24.79 -5.13 14.43
CA HIS A 151 24.14 -3.95 15.01
C HIS A 151 23.09 -3.28 14.10
N LEU A 152 23.06 -3.58 12.80
CA LEU A 152 22.01 -3.11 11.88
C LEU A 152 20.86 -4.11 11.71
N LYS A 153 21.01 -5.34 12.20
CA LYS A 153 19.97 -6.36 12.10
C LYS A 153 18.91 -6.09 13.17
N SER A 154 17.65 -6.12 12.76
CA SER A 154 16.55 -6.13 13.71
C SER A 154 16.56 -7.44 14.49
N SER A 155 16.42 -7.38 15.82
CA SER A 155 16.27 -8.58 16.67
C SER A 155 14.89 -9.23 16.55
N ALA A 156 13.99 -8.69 15.72
CA ALA A 156 12.64 -9.23 15.54
C ALA A 156 12.56 -10.71 15.11
N PRO A 157 13.45 -11.24 14.24
CA PRO A 157 13.45 -12.66 13.88
C PRO A 157 13.81 -13.59 15.04
N ASP A 158 14.59 -13.11 16.01
CA ASP A 158 15.03 -13.89 17.17
C ASP A 158 13.96 -13.98 18.26
N LEU A 159 12.87 -13.20 18.13
CA LEU A 159 11.77 -13.21 19.08
C LEU A 159 10.95 -14.50 18.96
N THR A 160 10.73 -15.14 20.11
CA THR A 160 9.76 -16.22 20.24
C THR A 160 8.35 -15.73 19.92
N TRP A 161 7.46 -16.63 19.51
CA TRP A 161 6.10 -16.27 19.07
C TRP A 161 5.31 -15.49 20.13
N TYR A 162 5.51 -15.75 21.43
CA TYR A 162 4.80 -15.05 22.50
C TYR A 162 5.37 -13.65 22.78
N GLN A 163 6.69 -13.45 22.64
CA GLN A 163 7.32 -12.13 22.71
C GLN A 163 6.91 -11.27 21.52
N ARG A 164 6.87 -11.85 20.33
CA ARG A 164 6.41 -11.17 19.11
C ARG A 164 4.95 -10.69 19.21
N ASN A 165 4.12 -11.41 19.96
CA ASN A 165 2.72 -11.05 20.20
C ASN A 165 2.50 -10.29 21.53
N SER A 166 3.56 -9.93 22.26
CA SER A 166 3.51 -9.18 23.52
C SER A 166 2.50 -9.72 24.54
N LEU A 167 2.46 -11.04 24.74
CA LEU A 167 1.46 -11.68 25.61
C LEU A 167 1.57 -11.24 27.08
N ASP A 168 2.76 -10.86 27.52
CA ASP A 168 3.01 -10.26 28.83
C ASP A 168 2.28 -8.92 28.99
N VAL A 169 2.36 -8.05 27.99
CA VAL A 169 1.64 -6.76 27.97
C VAL A 169 0.12 -6.99 27.95
N VAL A 170 -0.35 -7.96 27.16
CA VAL A 170 -1.77 -8.34 27.13
C VAL A 170 -2.23 -8.86 28.50
N ALA A 171 -1.43 -9.71 29.15
CA ALA A 171 -1.75 -10.26 30.47
C ALA A 171 -1.80 -9.17 31.56
N VAL A 172 -0.85 -8.23 31.56
CA VAL A 172 -0.86 -7.08 32.48
C VAL A 172 -2.09 -6.21 32.24
N ALA A 173 -2.38 -5.86 30.98
CA ALA A 173 -3.56 -5.06 30.63
C ALA A 173 -4.87 -5.74 31.05
N ALA A 174 -5.01 -7.05 30.78
CA ALA A 174 -6.17 -7.84 31.19
C ALA A 174 -6.33 -7.88 32.72
N THR A 175 -5.22 -8.00 33.45
CA THR A 175 -5.23 -8.01 34.93
C THR A 175 -5.68 -6.66 35.48
N VAL A 176 -5.18 -5.54 34.94
CA VAL A 176 -5.57 -4.19 35.35
C VAL A 176 -7.07 -3.97 35.10
N LEU A 177 -7.57 -4.36 33.93
CA LEU A 177 -9.00 -4.27 33.60
C LEU A 177 -9.86 -5.13 34.52
N ALA A 178 -9.44 -6.37 34.80
CA ALA A 178 -10.17 -7.27 35.69
C ALA A 178 -10.23 -6.72 37.13
N VAL A 179 -9.11 -6.21 37.66
CA VAL A 179 -9.07 -5.60 38.99
C VAL A 179 -9.93 -4.33 39.04
N GLY A 180 -9.84 -3.46 38.03
CA GLY A 180 -10.68 -2.26 37.94
C GLY A 180 -12.18 -2.59 37.91
N LEU A 181 -12.57 -3.60 37.12
CA LEU A 181 -13.94 -4.11 37.08
C LEU A 181 -14.38 -4.70 38.42
N SER A 182 -13.51 -5.46 39.07
CA SER A 182 -13.76 -6.07 40.39
C SER A 182 -14.05 -4.99 41.45
N ILE A 183 -13.25 -3.93 41.47
CA ILE A 183 -13.41 -2.79 42.39
C ILE A 183 -14.73 -2.06 42.08
N LEU A 184 -15.03 -1.80 40.81
CA LEU A 184 -16.29 -1.15 40.41
C LEU A 184 -17.51 -1.97 40.86
N LEU A 185 -17.51 -3.29 40.61
CA LEU A 185 -18.59 -4.18 41.02
C LEU A 185 -18.73 -4.23 42.55
N ALA A 186 -17.62 -4.27 43.29
CA ALA A 186 -17.63 -4.24 44.75
C ALA A 186 -18.21 -2.92 45.29
N LEU A 187 -17.86 -1.78 44.69
CA LEU A 187 -18.41 -0.47 45.04
C LEU A 187 -19.91 -0.39 44.75
N VAL A 188 -20.35 -0.86 43.58
CA VAL A 188 -21.78 -0.93 43.22
C VAL A 188 -22.54 -1.80 44.20
N TYR A 189 -22.04 -3.00 44.49
CA TYR A 189 -22.62 -3.90 45.48
C TYR A 189 -22.70 -3.24 46.86
N PHE A 190 -21.64 -2.57 47.31
CA PHE A 190 -21.63 -1.86 48.58
C PHE A 190 -22.68 -0.75 48.64
N VAL A 191 -22.79 0.08 47.60
CA VAL A 191 -23.78 1.16 47.53
C VAL A 191 -25.20 0.61 47.51
N VAL A 192 -25.48 -0.40 46.66
CA VAL A 192 -26.82 -0.97 46.48
C VAL A 192 -27.25 -1.80 47.68
N CYS A 193 -26.38 -2.65 48.24
CA CYS A 193 -26.76 -3.58 49.30
C CYS A 193 -26.56 -3.03 50.71
N ARG A 194 -25.67 -2.06 50.93
CA ARG A 194 -25.38 -1.51 52.27
C ARG A 194 -25.86 -0.06 52.41
N CYS A 195 -25.55 0.82 51.46
CA CYS A 195 -25.90 2.24 51.58
C CYS A 195 -27.41 2.48 51.32
N LEU A 196 -27.96 2.04 50.19
CA LEU A 196 -29.37 2.26 49.84
C LEU A 196 -30.35 1.76 50.92
N PRO A 197 -30.25 0.52 51.43
CA PRO A 197 -31.19 0.02 52.45
C PRO A 197 -31.05 0.77 53.78
N SER A 198 -29.83 1.22 54.12
CA SER A 198 -29.60 2.03 55.33
C SER A 198 -30.22 3.42 55.22
N VAL A 199 -30.16 4.05 54.05
CA VAL A 199 -30.79 5.35 53.75
C VAL A 199 -32.31 5.20 53.71
N ILE A 200 -32.84 4.17 53.04
CA ILE A 200 -34.28 3.88 53.01
C ILE A 200 -34.82 3.62 54.42
N ARG A 201 -34.14 2.80 55.25
CA ARG A 201 -34.52 2.56 56.65
C ARG A 201 -34.53 3.85 57.48
N ARG A 202 -33.55 4.75 57.29
CA ARG A 202 -33.51 6.06 57.96
C ARG A 202 -34.65 6.98 57.50
N ALA A 203 -34.93 7.05 56.20
CA ALA A 203 -36.02 7.83 55.63
C ALA A 203 -37.40 7.35 56.12
N VAL A 204 -37.60 6.02 56.23
CA VAL A 204 -38.83 5.43 56.78
C VAL A 204 -38.97 5.71 58.28
N ARG A 205 -37.88 5.65 59.07
CA ARG A 205 -37.91 5.98 60.51
C ARG A 205 -38.20 7.46 60.78
N GLY A 206 -37.72 8.38 59.94
CA GLY A 206 -37.98 9.82 60.05
C GLY A 206 -39.40 10.26 59.68
N ARG A 207 -40.21 9.38 59.05
CA ARG A 207 -41.60 9.66 58.65
C ARG A 207 -42.67 9.18 59.63
N LYS A 208 -42.31 8.62 60.81
CA LYS A 208 -43.32 8.25 61.82
C LYS A 208 -44.07 9.51 62.29
N PRO A 209 -45.41 9.57 62.18
CA PRO A 209 -46.17 10.75 62.61
C PRO A 209 -46.07 10.92 64.13
N LYS A 210 -45.93 12.17 64.59
CA LYS A 210 -46.16 12.53 65.99
C LYS A 210 -47.59 12.12 66.33
N GLN A 211 -47.75 11.18 67.25
CA GLN A 211 -49.04 10.94 67.89
C GLN A 211 -49.31 12.12 68.82
N GLU A 212 -50.36 12.89 68.51
CA GLU A 212 -51.06 13.79 69.44
C GLU A 212 -51.88 12.99 70.44
#